data_AF-A0AAU7NQ68-F1
#
_entry.id   AF-A0AAU7NQ68-F1
#
_cell.length_a   1.000
_cell.length_b   1.000
_cell.length_c   1.000
_cell.angle_alpha   90.00
_cell.angle_beta   90.00
_cell.angle_gamma   90.00
#
_symmetry.space_group_name_H-M   'P 1'
#
loop_
_entity.id
_entity.type
_entity.pdbx_description
1 polymer ?
#
loop_
_entity_poly.entity_id
_entity_poly.type
_entity_poly.pdbx_seq_one_letter_code
_entity_poly.pdbx_strand_id
1 'polypeptide(L)'
;MQACQRFSDISVSERILSSFFLLSIALGYFFSLEQIYFTHQGRDGQPGLSIDDVAIAYHGSPDQTRLAAAIKGPMAGNLRSPEDGEAILSWIDSGAKREIYQTRIAPILQRDCLGCHSPASGMNVPPLTRYQEVVKLTEADRGASIPSLVRVSHIHLFGIAFILFFVGKLFILCDIPVWIKRLTIGIPFLSMLVDILAWYLTREIASFAYLLVLSGALMGMSLNFQIWLSLFQMWFPNSYRRIWATVKDAGAVFFRQGRDLLKRKTSQLYAWTQENWPEHWSTQTMSSSSRRIVAFLYQSIRRFIA
;
A
#
# COMPACT_ATOMS: atom_id res chain seq x y z
N MET A 1 -16.52 -34.63 14.66
CA MET A 1 -16.18 -33.36 14.00
C MET A 1 -15.75 -32.39 15.08
N GLN A 2 -14.46 -32.00 15.13
CA GLN A 2 -14.01 -30.98 16.09
C GLN A 2 -14.75 -29.68 15.77
N ALA A 3 -15.45 -29.12 16.76
CA ALA A 3 -16.06 -27.81 16.63
C ALA A 3 -14.96 -26.77 16.33
N CYS A 4 -15.09 -26.02 15.24
CA CYS A 4 -14.17 -24.91 14.99
C CYS A 4 -14.38 -23.86 16.07
N GLN A 5 -13.34 -23.54 16.83
CA GLN A 5 -13.35 -22.50 17.86
C GLN A 5 -13.73 -21.15 17.25
N ARG A 6 -14.64 -20.43 17.89
CA ARG A 6 -15.09 -19.08 17.49
C ARG A 6 -14.95 -18.10 18.66
N PHE A 7 -15.12 -16.81 18.39
CA PHE A 7 -15.16 -15.79 19.45
C PHE A 7 -16.28 -16.01 20.49
N SER A 8 -17.34 -16.74 20.14
CA SER A 8 -18.38 -17.14 21.10
C SER A 8 -17.86 -18.10 22.18
N ASP A 9 -16.77 -18.81 21.90
CA ASP A 9 -16.34 -19.98 22.67
C ASP A 9 -15.10 -19.67 23.55
N ILE A 10 -14.57 -18.45 23.47
CA ILE A 10 -13.39 -18.02 24.24
C ILE A 10 -13.76 -17.36 25.57
N SER A 11 -12.90 -17.52 26.57
CA SER A 11 -13.04 -16.92 27.90
C SER A 11 -13.03 -15.39 27.85
N VAL A 12 -13.60 -14.73 28.87
CA VAL A 12 -13.56 -13.27 28.99
C VAL A 12 -12.10 -12.77 29.08
N SER A 13 -11.23 -13.53 29.76
CA SER A 13 -9.80 -13.22 29.84
C SER A 13 -9.12 -13.21 28.48
N GLU A 14 -9.41 -14.20 27.61
CA GLU A 14 -8.90 -14.22 26.24
C GLU A 14 -9.43 -13.07 25.40
N ARG A 15 -10.70 -12.68 25.59
CA ARG A 15 -11.29 -11.52 24.90
C ARG A 15 -10.58 -10.23 25.28
N ILE A 16 -10.33 -10.02 26.58
CA ILE A 16 -9.62 -8.84 27.08
C ILE A 16 -8.20 -8.80 26.50
N LEU A 17 -7.45 -9.90 26.62
CA LEU A 17 -6.09 -9.99 26.09
C LEU A 17 -6.04 -9.71 24.58
N SER A 18 -6.92 -10.36 23.82
CA SER A 18 -7.02 -10.18 22.37
C SER A 18 -7.38 -8.74 22.00
N SER A 19 -8.26 -8.11 22.78
CA SER A 19 -8.68 -6.72 22.52
C SER A 19 -7.54 -5.74 22.75
N PHE A 20 -6.81 -5.85 23.86
CA PHE A 20 -5.65 -4.99 24.12
C PHE A 20 -4.56 -5.19 23.08
N PHE A 21 -4.29 -6.43 22.67
CA PHE A 21 -3.36 -6.70 21.58
C PHE A 21 -3.80 -6.01 20.28
N LEU A 22 -5.04 -6.23 19.82
CA LEU A 22 -5.56 -5.68 18.56
C LEU A 22 -5.59 -4.13 18.57
N LEU A 23 -5.99 -3.51 19.69
CA LEU A 23 -6.00 -2.06 19.84
C LEU A 23 -4.58 -1.48 19.85
N SER A 24 -3.61 -2.17 20.47
CA SER A 24 -2.21 -1.74 20.47
C SER A 24 -1.63 -1.77 19.06
N ILE A 25 -1.94 -2.80 18.27
CA ILE A 25 -1.54 -2.87 16.86
C ILE A 25 -2.22 -1.77 16.04
N ALA A 26 -3.51 -1.51 16.23
CA ALA A 26 -4.21 -0.43 15.53
C ALA A 26 -3.60 0.95 15.84
N LEU A 27 -3.30 1.22 17.11
CA LEU A 27 -2.65 2.46 17.53
C LEU A 27 -1.23 2.57 16.96
N GLY A 28 -0.45 1.49 16.98
CA GLY A 28 0.88 1.46 16.36
C GLY A 28 0.82 1.72 14.85
N TYR A 29 -0.19 1.20 14.16
CA TYR A 29 -0.42 1.47 12.75
C TYR A 29 -0.76 2.95 12.50
N PHE A 30 -1.57 3.58 13.35
CA PHE A 30 -1.84 5.02 13.27
C PHE A 30 -0.56 5.86 13.38
N PHE A 31 0.28 5.59 14.40
CA PHE A 31 1.57 6.29 14.53
C PHE A 31 2.53 6.01 13.36
N SER A 32 2.45 4.82 12.74
CA SER A 32 3.25 4.54 11.54
C SER A 32 2.85 5.42 10.34
N LEU A 33 1.56 5.73 10.20
CA LEU A 33 1.08 6.65 9.16
C LEU A 33 1.54 8.09 9.44
N GLU A 34 1.46 8.53 10.69
CA GLU A 34 1.99 9.84 11.09
C GLU A 34 3.51 9.91 10.82
N GLN A 35 4.26 8.87 11.18
CA GLN A 35 5.69 8.82 10.89
C GLN A 35 5.98 8.97 9.40
N ILE A 36 5.23 8.28 8.53
CA ILE A 36 5.39 8.42 7.07
C ILE A 36 5.10 9.86 6.64
N TYR A 37 4.00 10.45 7.12
CA TYR A 37 3.64 11.82 6.82
C TYR A 37 4.75 12.80 7.20
N PHE A 38 5.21 12.79 8.47
CA PHE A 38 6.24 13.71 8.94
C PHE A 38 7.63 13.45 8.35
N THR A 39 7.94 12.20 7.98
CA THR A 39 9.23 11.85 7.38
C THR A 39 9.29 12.21 5.90
N HIS A 40 8.14 12.21 5.22
CA HIS A 40 8.09 12.31 3.77
C HIS A 40 7.43 13.53 3.15
N GLN A 41 6.57 14.26 3.87
CA GLN A 41 5.93 15.45 3.32
C GLN A 41 6.93 16.52 2.82
N GLY A 42 6.55 17.23 1.76
CA GLY A 42 7.21 18.44 1.28
C GLY A 42 8.55 18.26 0.58
N ARG A 43 8.89 17.05 0.16
CA ARG A 43 10.07 16.80 -0.69
C ARG A 43 9.87 17.26 -2.13
N ASP A 44 8.64 17.27 -2.62
CA ASP A 44 8.23 17.83 -3.92
C ASP A 44 8.09 19.37 -3.90
N GLY A 45 8.27 19.99 -2.72
CA GLY A 45 8.14 21.43 -2.52
C GLY A 45 6.69 21.90 -2.29
N GLN A 46 5.71 21.00 -2.24
CA GLN A 46 4.32 21.28 -1.93
C GLN A 46 3.96 20.83 -0.50
N PRO A 47 3.00 21.49 0.16
CA PRO A 47 2.56 21.06 1.48
C PRO A 47 1.78 19.74 1.42
N GLY A 48 2.10 18.82 2.33
CA GLY A 48 1.43 17.52 2.46
C GLY A 48 2.28 16.36 1.94
N LEU A 49 1.70 15.15 1.94
CA LEU A 49 2.34 13.94 1.44
C LEU A 49 1.76 13.57 0.07
N SER A 50 2.62 13.55 -0.94
CA SER A 50 2.28 13.17 -2.32
C SER A 50 2.97 11.88 -2.75
N ILE A 51 2.63 11.39 -3.94
CA ILE A 51 3.34 10.24 -4.54
C ILE A 51 4.75 10.67 -5.00
N ASP A 52 4.90 11.93 -5.40
CA ASP A 52 6.18 12.49 -5.81
C ASP A 52 7.14 12.61 -4.61
N ASP A 53 6.64 12.95 -3.44
CA ASP A 53 7.42 12.92 -2.19
C ASP A 53 8.03 11.54 -1.91
N VAL A 54 7.23 10.50 -2.11
CA VAL A 54 7.65 9.10 -1.95
C VAL A 54 8.65 8.72 -3.03
N ALA A 55 8.39 9.09 -4.28
CA ALA A 55 9.32 8.85 -5.39
C ALA A 55 10.69 9.49 -5.12
N ILE A 56 10.72 10.78 -4.75
CA ILE A 56 11.95 11.51 -4.43
C ILE A 56 12.65 10.88 -3.22
N ALA A 57 11.92 10.44 -2.20
CA ALA A 57 12.54 9.82 -1.02
C ALA A 57 13.32 8.52 -1.33
N TYR A 58 12.83 7.71 -2.27
CA TYR A 58 13.42 6.41 -2.59
C TYR A 58 14.35 6.45 -3.81
N HIS A 59 13.93 7.13 -4.89
CA HIS A 59 14.70 7.29 -6.13
C HIS A 59 15.77 8.37 -6.00
N GLY A 60 15.52 9.39 -5.18
CA GLY A 60 16.30 10.63 -5.17
C GLY A 60 15.80 11.61 -6.22
N SER A 61 16.50 12.73 -6.33
CA SER A 61 16.26 13.71 -7.39
C SER A 61 17.61 14.17 -7.93
N PRO A 62 17.88 14.00 -9.24
CA PRO A 62 19.14 14.42 -9.85
C PRO A 62 19.31 15.94 -9.87
N ASP A 63 18.22 16.70 -9.77
CA ASP A 63 18.20 18.16 -9.86
C ASP A 63 18.53 18.84 -8.52
N GLN A 64 18.67 18.08 -7.43
CA GLN A 64 19.00 18.62 -6.12
C GLN A 64 19.98 17.74 -5.36
N THR A 65 20.73 18.38 -4.46
CA THR A 65 21.67 17.69 -3.59
C THR A 65 20.95 17.09 -2.39
N ARG A 66 21.55 16.09 -1.75
CA ARG A 66 20.96 15.45 -0.56
C ARG A 66 20.71 16.45 0.58
N LEU A 67 21.61 17.42 0.77
CA LEU A 67 21.46 18.49 1.75
C LEU A 67 20.32 19.44 1.35
N ALA A 68 20.24 19.83 0.08
CA ALA A 68 19.16 20.68 -0.43
C ALA A 68 17.78 20.01 -0.27
N ALA A 69 17.66 18.72 -0.59
CA ALA A 69 16.42 17.95 -0.42
C ALA A 69 16.01 17.86 1.06
N ALA A 70 16.98 17.71 1.97
CA ALA A 70 16.70 17.64 3.40
C ALA A 70 16.16 18.98 3.95
N ILE A 71 16.79 20.11 3.61
CA ILE A 71 16.38 21.43 4.12
C ILE A 71 15.11 21.97 3.47
N LYS A 72 14.74 21.48 2.27
CA LYS A 72 13.43 21.77 1.65
C LYS A 72 12.31 20.88 2.20
N GLY A 73 12.64 19.65 2.60
CA GLY A 73 11.69 18.68 3.14
C GLY A 73 11.76 18.54 4.68
N PRO A 74 12.18 17.37 5.20
CA PRO A 74 11.99 17.03 6.62
C PRO A 74 12.76 17.91 7.61
N MET A 75 13.81 18.61 7.17
CA MET A 75 14.60 19.49 8.03
C MET A 75 14.22 20.97 7.90
N ALA A 76 13.26 21.33 7.04
CA ALA A 76 12.83 22.71 6.82
C ALA A 76 12.40 23.40 8.12
N GLY A 77 11.63 22.70 8.95
CA GLY A 77 11.13 23.22 10.23
C GLY A 77 12.18 23.37 11.34
N ASN A 78 13.41 22.90 11.13
CA ASN A 78 14.49 23.01 12.12
C ASN A 78 15.38 24.24 11.89
N LEU A 79 15.21 24.94 10.77
CA LEU A 79 15.90 26.21 10.51
C LEU A 79 15.19 27.35 11.25
N ARG A 80 15.95 28.23 11.90
CA ARG A 80 15.37 29.38 12.62
C ARG A 80 14.74 30.43 11.70
N SER A 81 15.23 30.54 10.47
CA SER A 81 14.79 31.54 9.51
C SER A 81 14.85 30.98 8.08
N PRO A 82 13.89 31.33 7.20
CA PRO A 82 13.92 30.95 5.79
C PRO A 82 15.19 31.44 5.05
N GLU A 83 15.69 32.62 5.42
CA GLU A 83 16.88 33.24 4.81
C GLU A 83 18.14 32.40 5.03
N ASP A 84 18.25 31.71 6.17
CA ASP A 84 19.35 30.79 6.46
C ASP A 84 19.30 29.54 5.56
N GLY A 85 18.09 29.07 5.24
CA GLY A 85 17.87 28.00 4.26
C GLY A 85 18.31 28.42 2.85
N GLU A 86 17.92 29.61 2.40
CA GLU A 86 18.34 30.17 1.11
C GLU A 86 19.85 30.37 1.04
N ALA A 87 20.49 30.80 2.13
CA ALA A 87 21.94 30.94 2.19
C ALA A 87 22.66 29.59 1.98
N ILE A 88 22.14 28.51 2.57
CA ILE A 88 22.66 27.15 2.35
C ILE A 88 22.43 26.69 0.91
N LEU A 89 21.24 26.91 0.35
CA LEU A 89 20.93 26.55 -1.03
C LEU A 89 21.83 27.29 -2.03
N SER A 90 21.99 28.60 -1.87
CA SER A 90 22.87 29.42 -2.70
C SER A 90 24.34 28.98 -2.59
N TRP A 91 24.79 28.60 -1.39
CA TRP A 91 26.13 28.05 -1.20
C TRP A 91 26.32 26.72 -1.94
N ILE A 92 25.32 25.83 -1.90
CA ILE A 92 25.32 24.58 -2.67
C ILE A 92 25.42 24.88 -4.17
N ASP A 93 24.56 25.77 -4.69
CA ASP A 93 24.53 26.14 -6.11
C ASP A 93 25.83 26.81 -6.58
N SER A 94 26.55 27.48 -5.68
CA SER A 94 27.86 28.09 -5.95
C SER A 94 29.04 27.11 -5.99
N GLY A 95 28.77 25.80 -5.86
CA GLY A 95 29.77 24.73 -5.86
C GLY A 95 30.32 24.38 -4.48
N ALA A 96 29.56 24.66 -3.41
CA ALA A 96 29.87 24.27 -2.03
C ALA A 96 31.29 24.69 -1.54
N LYS A 97 31.74 25.88 -1.92
CA LYS A 97 33.11 26.38 -1.63
C LYS A 97 33.42 26.45 -0.13
N ARG A 98 34.65 26.07 0.25
CA ARG A 98 35.08 25.95 1.64
C ARG A 98 35.13 27.29 2.38
N GLU A 99 35.47 28.36 1.68
CA GLU A 99 35.63 29.70 2.24
C GLU A 99 34.28 30.26 2.72
N ILE A 100 33.24 30.08 1.88
CA ILE A 100 31.86 30.47 2.20
C ILE A 100 31.29 29.58 3.30
N TYR A 101 31.63 28.28 3.27
CA TYR A 101 31.21 27.35 4.31
C TYR A 101 31.67 27.81 5.70
N GLN A 102 32.95 28.12 5.86
CA GLN A 102 33.52 28.47 7.17
C GLN A 102 32.97 29.78 7.73
N THR A 103 32.70 30.76 6.86
CA THR A 103 32.31 32.11 7.26
C THR A 103 30.81 32.27 7.46
N ARG A 104 29.98 31.59 6.64
CA ARG A 104 28.53 31.82 6.61
C ARG A 104 27.70 30.58 6.97
N ILE A 105 28.10 29.40 6.50
CA ILE A 105 27.25 28.19 6.61
C ILE A 105 27.49 27.41 7.91
N ALA A 106 28.76 27.23 8.30
CA ALA A 106 29.12 26.51 9.51
C ALA A 106 28.46 27.11 10.77
N PRO A 107 28.36 28.45 10.95
CA PRO A 107 27.62 29.03 12.07
C PRO A 107 26.12 28.67 12.06
N ILE A 108 25.48 28.61 10.89
CA ILE A 108 24.06 28.23 10.74
C ILE A 108 23.88 26.76 11.14
N LEU A 109 24.70 25.85 10.59
CA LEU A 109 24.62 24.43 10.91
C LEU A 109 24.93 24.16 12.40
N GLN A 110 25.87 24.91 12.97
CA GLN A 110 26.22 24.82 14.39
C GLN A 110 25.07 25.23 15.30
N ARG A 111 24.35 26.28 14.93
CA ARG A 111 23.22 26.81 15.70
C ARG A 111 21.97 25.93 15.59
N ASP A 112 21.67 25.42 14.39
CA ASP A 112 20.37 24.81 14.09
C ASP A 112 20.41 23.28 13.97
N CYS A 113 21.56 22.70 13.57
CA CYS A 113 21.63 21.28 13.20
C CYS A 113 22.47 20.43 14.14
N LEU A 114 23.56 20.96 14.72
CA LEU A 114 24.53 20.16 15.48
C LEU A 114 23.99 19.54 16.79
N GLY A 115 22.86 20.05 17.31
CA GLY A 115 22.17 19.40 18.41
C GLY A 115 21.82 17.93 18.09
N CYS A 116 21.45 17.68 16.84
CA CYS A 116 21.12 16.33 16.35
C CYS A 116 22.21 15.74 15.44
N HIS A 117 22.85 16.56 14.62
CA HIS A 117 23.83 16.15 13.62
C HIS A 117 25.28 16.17 14.14
N SER A 118 25.49 15.70 15.36
CA SER A 118 26.81 15.51 15.95
C SER A 118 26.98 14.08 16.45
N PRO A 119 28.21 13.52 16.43
CA PRO A 119 28.46 12.20 17.00
C PRO A 119 28.08 12.09 18.49
N ALA A 120 28.15 13.21 19.21
CA ALA A 120 27.78 13.29 20.62
C ALA A 120 26.28 13.08 20.88
N SER A 121 25.41 13.33 19.89
CA SER A 121 23.97 13.14 20.03
C SER A 121 23.53 11.67 20.12
N GLY A 122 24.38 10.73 19.68
CA GLY A 122 24.04 9.31 19.58
C GLY A 122 22.99 8.97 18.51
N MET A 123 22.49 9.94 17.74
CA MET A 123 21.53 9.68 16.67
C MET A 123 22.21 9.15 15.42
N ASN A 124 21.55 8.20 14.74
CA ASN A 124 22.00 7.66 13.46
C ASN A 124 21.66 8.61 12.29
N VAL A 125 22.21 9.82 12.34
CA VAL A 125 22.10 10.85 11.30
C VAL A 125 23.49 11.25 10.79
N PRO A 126 23.62 11.76 9.55
CA PRO A 126 24.91 12.20 9.02
C PRO A 126 25.50 13.32 9.88
N PRO A 127 26.77 13.23 10.32
CA PRO A 127 27.39 14.30 11.08
C PRO A 127 27.59 15.53 10.19
N LEU A 128 27.34 16.72 10.73
CA LEU A 128 27.52 18.02 10.05
C LEU A 128 28.63 18.85 10.71
N THR A 129 29.54 18.19 11.44
CA THR A 129 30.54 18.87 12.26
C THR A 129 31.73 19.37 11.47
N ARG A 130 32.03 18.73 10.34
CA ARG A 130 33.22 19.04 9.52
C ARG A 130 32.82 19.29 8.07
N TYR A 131 33.50 20.24 7.43
CA TYR A 131 33.30 20.55 6.01
C TYR A 131 33.32 19.31 5.10
N GLN A 132 34.25 18.38 5.34
CA GLN A 132 34.39 17.14 4.57
C GLN A 132 33.18 16.21 4.69
N GLU A 133 32.42 16.29 5.77
CA GLU A 133 31.19 15.52 5.98
C GLU A 133 30.02 16.21 5.27
N VAL A 134 29.92 17.54 5.40
CA VAL A 134 28.85 18.35 4.80
C VAL A 134 28.94 18.37 3.27
N VAL A 135 30.14 18.52 2.70
CA VAL A 135 30.32 18.57 1.24
C VAL A 135 29.93 17.26 0.55
N LYS A 136 30.01 16.12 1.24
CA LYS A 136 29.49 14.84 0.70
C LYS A 136 27.97 14.86 0.57
N LEU A 137 27.28 15.65 1.38
CA LEU A 137 25.83 15.81 1.31
C LEU A 137 25.41 16.83 0.24
N THR A 138 26.36 17.57 -0.33
CA THR A 138 26.11 18.42 -1.50
C THR A 138 26.26 17.64 -2.81
N GLU A 139 26.46 16.32 -2.77
CA GLU A 139 26.34 15.45 -3.94
C GLU A 139 24.87 15.24 -4.32
N ALA A 140 24.64 14.87 -5.58
CA ALA A 140 23.31 14.58 -6.12
C ALA A 140 22.56 13.56 -5.25
N ASP A 141 21.28 13.83 -4.99
CA ASP A 141 20.45 12.95 -4.18
C ASP A 141 20.13 11.66 -4.95
N ARG A 142 20.71 10.54 -4.52
CA ARG A 142 20.46 9.20 -5.06
C ARG A 142 19.39 8.43 -4.27
N GLY A 143 18.63 9.12 -3.43
CA GLY A 143 17.56 8.55 -2.65
C GLY A 143 18.05 7.59 -1.57
N ALA A 144 17.22 6.58 -1.27
CA ALA A 144 17.47 5.66 -0.19
C ALA A 144 18.62 4.68 -0.53
N SER A 145 19.60 4.55 0.38
CA SER A 145 20.79 3.70 0.17
C SER A 145 20.48 2.21 0.34
N ILE A 146 21.08 1.34 -0.47
CA ILE A 146 20.89 -0.13 -0.36
C ILE A 146 21.09 -0.64 1.07
N PRO A 147 22.14 -0.26 1.82
CA PRO A 147 22.31 -0.71 3.20
C PRO A 147 21.14 -0.30 4.10
N SER A 148 20.56 0.89 3.87
CA SER A 148 19.37 1.33 4.60
C SER A 148 18.15 0.52 4.20
N LEU A 149 17.91 0.29 2.90
CA LEU A 149 16.79 -0.53 2.44
C LEU A 149 16.89 -1.95 3.01
N VAL A 150 18.06 -2.58 2.97
CA VAL A 150 18.28 -3.94 3.51
C VAL A 150 17.98 -3.99 5.00
N ARG A 151 18.47 -3.01 5.77
CA ARG A 151 18.21 -2.92 7.21
C ARG A 151 16.71 -2.79 7.50
N VAL A 152 16.03 -1.86 6.84
CA VAL A 152 14.60 -1.62 7.04
C VAL A 152 13.78 -2.83 6.58
N SER A 153 14.14 -3.44 5.45
CA SER A 153 13.55 -4.69 4.94
C SER A 153 13.63 -5.80 5.99
N HIS A 154 14.81 -6.04 6.58
CA HIS A 154 14.99 -7.06 7.62
C HIS A 154 14.04 -6.84 8.81
N ILE A 155 13.97 -5.60 9.31
CA ILE A 155 13.12 -5.24 10.45
C ILE A 155 11.63 -5.44 10.11
N HIS A 156 11.21 -5.02 8.91
CA HIS A 156 9.81 -5.11 8.49
C HIS A 156 9.40 -6.55 8.18
N LEU A 157 10.21 -7.32 7.46
CA LEU A 157 9.95 -8.74 7.17
C LEU A 157 9.76 -9.55 8.45
N PHE A 158 10.62 -9.37 9.45
CA PHE A 158 10.49 -10.10 10.71
C PHE A 158 9.35 -9.55 11.57
N GLY A 159 9.33 -8.23 11.82
CA GLY A 159 8.36 -7.61 12.72
C GLY A 159 6.93 -7.70 12.23
N ILE A 160 6.68 -7.31 10.97
CA ILE A 160 5.33 -7.30 10.39
C ILE A 160 4.82 -8.73 10.22
N ALA A 161 5.66 -9.70 9.84
CA ALA A 161 5.22 -11.10 9.73
C ALA A 161 4.64 -11.64 11.04
N PHE A 162 5.23 -11.31 12.19
CA PHE A 162 4.67 -11.67 13.49
C PHE A 162 3.32 -10.99 13.74
N ILE A 163 3.22 -9.69 13.47
CA ILE A 163 1.96 -8.94 13.64
C ILE A 163 0.86 -9.57 12.77
N LEU A 164 1.12 -9.80 11.48
CA LEU A 164 0.18 -10.41 10.55
C LEU A 164 -0.22 -11.83 10.99
N PHE A 165 0.72 -12.61 11.51
CA PHE A 165 0.45 -13.96 12.01
C PHE A 165 -0.49 -13.93 13.24
N PHE A 166 -0.20 -13.10 14.24
CA PHE A 166 -1.02 -13.03 15.45
C PHE A 166 -2.40 -12.43 15.19
N VAL A 167 -2.49 -11.35 14.41
CA VAL A 167 -3.79 -10.78 14.01
C VAL A 167 -4.58 -11.77 13.17
N GLY A 168 -3.93 -12.42 12.19
CA GLY A 168 -4.55 -13.48 11.39
C GLY A 168 -5.05 -14.64 12.23
N LYS A 169 -4.29 -15.07 13.24
CA LYS A 169 -4.70 -16.13 14.18
C LYS A 169 -5.97 -15.77 14.93
N LEU A 170 -6.09 -14.52 15.42
CA LEU A 170 -7.31 -14.04 16.05
C LEU A 170 -8.46 -13.96 15.03
N PHE A 171 -8.19 -13.45 13.84
CA PHE A 171 -9.19 -13.30 12.79
C PHE A 171 -9.75 -14.64 12.28
N ILE A 172 -9.02 -15.75 12.41
CA ILE A 172 -9.54 -17.09 12.10
C ILE A 172 -10.80 -17.41 12.92
N LEU A 173 -10.94 -16.86 14.13
CA LEU A 173 -12.10 -17.06 15.02
C LEU A 173 -13.36 -16.31 14.55
N CYS A 174 -13.26 -15.39 13.57
CA CYS A 174 -14.40 -14.67 13.01
C CYS A 174 -15.38 -15.62 12.29
N ASP A 175 -16.68 -15.41 12.44
CA ASP A 175 -17.73 -16.16 11.76
C ASP A 175 -18.12 -15.54 10.40
N ILE A 176 -17.19 -15.56 9.45
CA ILE A 176 -17.36 -15.07 8.06
C ILE A 176 -17.18 -16.20 7.02
N PRO A 177 -17.59 -16.01 5.75
CA PRO A 177 -17.39 -17.01 4.71
C PRO A 177 -15.92 -17.37 4.55
N VAL A 178 -15.66 -18.67 4.39
CA VAL A 178 -14.31 -19.23 4.38
C VAL A 178 -13.43 -18.61 3.30
N TRP A 179 -13.97 -18.30 2.12
CA TRP A 179 -13.20 -17.69 1.04
C TRP A 179 -12.78 -16.25 1.37
N ILE A 180 -13.67 -15.42 1.93
CA ILE A 180 -13.34 -14.05 2.38
C ILE A 180 -12.25 -14.13 3.44
N LYS A 181 -12.44 -15.02 4.43
CA LYS A 181 -11.47 -15.22 5.51
C LYS A 181 -10.07 -15.55 4.97
N ARG A 182 -9.98 -16.52 4.05
CA ARG A 182 -8.70 -16.93 3.44
C ARG A 182 -8.05 -15.79 2.64
N LEU A 183 -8.83 -15.06 1.85
CA LEU A 183 -8.32 -13.92 1.10
C LEU A 183 -7.82 -12.81 2.02
N THR A 184 -8.62 -12.40 3.00
CA THR A 184 -8.26 -11.35 3.94
C THR A 184 -7.00 -11.69 4.72
N ILE A 185 -6.81 -12.95 5.13
CA ILE A 185 -5.58 -13.40 5.80
C ILE A 185 -4.39 -13.38 4.84
N GLY A 186 -4.55 -13.80 3.58
CA GLY A 186 -3.44 -13.90 2.62
C GLY A 186 -2.98 -12.56 2.05
N ILE A 187 -3.91 -11.63 1.78
CA ILE A 187 -3.63 -10.31 1.19
C ILE A 187 -2.50 -9.55 1.89
N PRO A 188 -2.49 -9.35 3.22
CA PRO A 188 -1.48 -8.51 3.85
C PRO A 188 -0.09 -9.14 3.79
N PHE A 189 0.04 -10.47 3.80
CA PHE A 189 1.35 -11.12 3.61
C PHE A 189 1.88 -10.89 2.20
N LEU A 190 1.03 -11.07 1.17
CA LEU A 190 1.44 -10.80 -0.20
C LEU A 190 1.77 -9.32 -0.39
N SER A 191 0.93 -8.44 0.16
CA SER A 191 1.10 -7.00 0.09
C SER A 191 2.40 -6.54 0.74
N MET A 192 2.77 -7.09 1.91
CA MET A 192 4.05 -6.84 2.57
C MET A 192 5.25 -7.23 1.69
N LEU A 193 5.19 -8.38 1.01
CA LEU A 193 6.26 -8.81 0.11
C LEU A 193 6.38 -7.88 -1.09
N VAL A 194 5.25 -7.51 -1.70
CA VAL A 194 5.21 -6.56 -2.82
C VAL A 194 5.72 -5.18 -2.38
N ASP A 195 5.37 -4.72 -1.18
CA ASP A 195 5.78 -3.43 -0.63
C ASP A 195 7.31 -3.32 -0.49
N ILE A 196 7.92 -4.34 0.10
CA ILE A 196 9.37 -4.38 0.27
C ILE A 196 10.08 -4.44 -1.08
N LEU A 197 9.57 -5.22 -2.04
CA LEU A 197 10.10 -5.25 -3.40
C LEU A 197 9.93 -3.89 -4.09
N ALA A 198 8.80 -3.23 -3.88
CA ALA A 198 8.50 -1.92 -4.45
C ALA A 198 9.46 -0.83 -3.95
N TRP A 199 10.03 -0.91 -2.74
CA TRP A 199 11.11 -0.01 -2.31
C TRP A 199 12.33 -0.07 -3.24
N TYR A 200 12.79 -1.28 -3.57
CA TYR A 200 13.94 -1.47 -4.47
C TYR A 200 13.61 -1.05 -5.90
N LEU A 201 12.39 -1.33 -6.37
CA LEU A 201 11.96 -0.92 -7.70
C LEU A 201 11.81 0.59 -7.82
N THR A 202 11.23 1.26 -6.81
CA THR A 202 11.05 2.72 -6.77
C THR A 202 12.39 3.43 -6.79
N ARG A 203 13.39 2.86 -6.11
CA ARG A 203 14.76 3.37 -6.14
C ARG A 203 15.34 3.39 -7.55
N GLU A 204 15.10 2.38 -8.38
CA GLU A 204 15.64 2.34 -9.75
C GLU A 204 14.74 3.08 -10.75
N ILE A 205 13.43 3.05 -10.55
CA ILE A 205 12.42 3.65 -11.42
C ILE A 205 11.35 4.34 -10.56
N ALA A 206 11.36 5.67 -10.54
CA ALA A 206 10.48 6.51 -9.71
C ALA A 206 8.98 6.16 -9.80
N SER A 207 8.48 5.74 -10.97
CA SER A 207 7.07 5.39 -11.17
C SER A 207 6.57 4.20 -10.33
N PHE A 208 7.46 3.37 -9.79
CA PHE A 208 7.05 2.31 -8.86
C PHE A 208 6.62 2.84 -7.48
N ALA A 209 6.74 4.14 -7.22
CA ALA A 209 6.16 4.78 -6.03
C ALA A 209 4.64 4.54 -5.91
N TYR A 210 3.92 4.46 -7.04
CA TYR A 210 2.50 4.09 -7.05
C TYR A 210 2.27 2.66 -6.52
N LEU A 211 3.11 1.70 -6.96
CA LEU A 211 3.02 0.32 -6.49
C LEU A 211 3.30 0.26 -4.98
N LEU A 212 4.32 0.99 -4.53
CA LEU A 212 4.69 1.09 -3.13
C LEU A 212 3.55 1.64 -2.26
N VAL A 213 2.97 2.78 -2.63
CA VAL A 213 1.85 3.36 -1.87
C VAL A 213 0.64 2.43 -1.88
N LEU A 214 0.35 1.79 -3.03
CA LEU A 214 -0.78 0.87 -3.16
C LEU A 214 -0.60 -0.40 -2.31
N SER A 215 0.59 -1.00 -2.28
CA SER A 215 0.88 -2.17 -1.45
C SER A 215 0.83 -1.85 0.03
N GLY A 216 1.36 -0.71 0.46
CA GLY A 216 1.25 -0.26 1.84
C GLY A 216 -0.21 -0.04 2.25
N ALA A 217 -0.99 0.64 1.41
CA ALA A 217 -2.40 0.90 1.64
C ALA A 217 -3.22 -0.40 1.70
N LEU A 218 -3.02 -1.33 0.76
CA LEU A 218 -3.73 -2.61 0.73
C LEU A 218 -3.42 -3.47 1.95
N MET A 219 -2.17 -3.51 2.39
CA MET A 219 -1.76 -4.18 3.62
C MET A 219 -2.49 -3.57 4.83
N GLY A 220 -2.44 -2.24 4.95
CA GLY A 220 -3.05 -1.48 6.04
C GLY A 220 -4.55 -1.64 6.12
N MET A 221 -5.25 -1.53 4.99
CA MET A 221 -6.70 -1.72 4.91
C MET A 221 -7.11 -3.14 5.31
N SER A 222 -6.40 -4.15 4.82
CA SER A 222 -6.67 -5.55 5.19
C SER A 222 -6.42 -5.80 6.67
N LEU A 223 -5.33 -5.29 7.22
CA LEU A 223 -5.00 -5.41 8.65
C LEU A 223 -6.06 -4.74 9.53
N ASN A 224 -6.45 -3.52 9.19
CA ASN A 224 -7.49 -2.79 9.93
C ASN A 224 -8.83 -3.51 9.86
N PHE A 225 -9.22 -4.01 8.68
CA PHE A 225 -10.45 -4.79 8.53
C PHE A 225 -10.44 -6.02 9.47
N GLN A 226 -9.31 -6.73 9.56
CA GLN A 226 -9.18 -7.87 10.47
C GLN A 226 -9.31 -7.47 11.94
N ILE A 227 -8.66 -6.37 12.34
CA ILE A 227 -8.72 -5.84 13.70
C ILE A 227 -10.14 -5.46 14.08
N TRP A 228 -10.77 -4.57 13.30
CA TRP A 228 -12.09 -4.03 13.62
C TRP A 228 -13.18 -5.09 13.57
N LEU A 229 -13.16 -5.99 12.59
CA LEU A 229 -14.14 -7.08 12.52
C LEU A 229 -13.99 -8.04 13.70
N SER A 230 -12.76 -8.38 14.09
CA SER A 230 -12.50 -9.25 15.24
C SER A 230 -13.01 -8.62 16.54
N LEU A 231 -12.69 -7.34 16.78
CA LEU A 231 -13.18 -6.60 17.94
C LEU A 231 -14.71 -6.52 17.95
N PHE A 232 -15.32 -6.22 16.80
CA PHE A 232 -16.77 -6.10 16.67
C PHE A 232 -17.48 -7.42 16.95
N GLN A 233 -17.03 -8.54 16.38
CA GLN A 233 -17.64 -9.85 16.62
C GLN A 233 -17.46 -10.33 18.07
N MET A 234 -16.32 -10.01 18.68
CA MET A 234 -15.99 -10.41 20.04
C MET A 234 -16.90 -9.74 21.07
N TRP A 235 -17.18 -8.44 20.92
CA TRP A 235 -17.94 -7.66 21.90
C TRP A 235 -19.41 -7.47 21.53
N PHE A 236 -19.77 -7.54 20.24
CA PHE A 236 -21.14 -7.32 19.76
C PHE A 236 -21.67 -8.50 18.91
N PRO A 237 -21.66 -9.75 19.42
CA PRO A 237 -22.01 -10.94 18.64
C PRO A 237 -23.48 -10.94 18.16
N ASN A 238 -24.40 -10.39 18.96
CA ASN A 238 -25.82 -10.31 18.59
C ASN A 238 -26.06 -9.31 17.45
N SER A 239 -25.43 -8.15 17.53
CA SER A 239 -25.48 -7.12 16.48
C SER A 239 -24.85 -7.65 15.19
N TYR A 240 -23.69 -8.31 15.30
CA TYR A 240 -23.05 -8.95 14.16
C TYR A 240 -23.95 -9.97 13.48
N ARG A 241 -24.54 -10.91 14.23
CA ARG A 241 -25.45 -11.93 13.67
C ARG A 241 -26.63 -11.31 12.92
N ARG A 242 -27.21 -10.23 13.47
CA ARG A 242 -28.31 -9.51 12.83
C ARG A 242 -27.88 -8.86 11.51
N ILE A 243 -26.80 -8.07 11.54
CA ILE A 243 -26.25 -7.41 10.35
C ILE A 243 -25.88 -8.44 9.29
N TRP A 244 -25.23 -9.52 9.71
CA TRP A 244 -24.76 -10.57 8.81
C TRP A 244 -25.90 -11.36 8.16
N ALA A 245 -27.01 -11.59 8.88
CA ALA A 245 -28.23 -12.14 8.29
C ALA A 245 -28.76 -11.21 7.18
N THR A 246 -28.91 -9.92 7.46
CA THR A 246 -29.34 -8.93 6.46
C THR A 246 -28.41 -8.89 5.24
N VAL A 247 -27.09 -8.90 5.44
CA VAL A 247 -26.09 -8.89 4.35
C VAL A 247 -26.19 -10.16 3.51
N LYS A 248 -26.34 -11.33 4.14
CA LYS A 248 -26.53 -12.60 3.43
C LYS A 248 -27.81 -12.59 2.61
N ASP A 249 -28.90 -12.10 3.17
CA ASP A 249 -30.19 -12.05 2.47
C ASP A 249 -30.14 -11.09 1.28
N ALA A 250 -29.60 -9.89 1.47
CA ALA A 250 -29.38 -8.92 0.40
C ALA A 250 -28.47 -9.49 -0.70
N GLY A 251 -27.36 -10.12 -0.33
CA GLY A 251 -26.44 -10.77 -1.27
C GLY A 251 -27.12 -11.91 -2.04
N ALA A 252 -27.91 -12.75 -1.37
CA ALA A 252 -28.66 -13.83 -2.01
C ALA A 252 -29.73 -13.28 -2.99
N VAL A 253 -30.39 -12.17 -2.65
CA VAL A 253 -31.31 -11.48 -3.57
C VAL A 253 -30.56 -10.92 -4.78
N PHE A 254 -29.44 -10.23 -4.57
CA PHE A 254 -28.62 -9.67 -5.65
C PHE A 254 -28.12 -10.77 -6.61
N PHE A 255 -27.58 -11.88 -6.08
CA PHE A 255 -27.13 -13.01 -6.88
C PHE A 255 -28.27 -13.68 -7.65
N ARG A 256 -29.46 -13.81 -7.04
CA ARG A 256 -30.65 -14.34 -7.74
C ARG A 256 -31.06 -13.42 -8.88
N GLN A 257 -31.21 -12.11 -8.62
CA GLN A 257 -31.56 -11.14 -9.65
C GLN A 257 -30.55 -11.09 -10.79
N GLY A 258 -29.25 -11.10 -10.48
CA GLY A 258 -28.19 -11.15 -11.49
C GLY A 258 -28.25 -12.41 -12.35
N ARG A 259 -28.48 -13.57 -11.73
CA ARG A 259 -28.67 -14.85 -12.43
C ARG A 259 -29.91 -14.84 -13.32
N ASP A 260 -31.02 -14.30 -12.82
CA ASP A 260 -32.28 -14.22 -13.56
C ASP A 260 -32.17 -13.24 -14.75
N LEU A 261 -31.48 -12.11 -14.58
CA LEU A 261 -31.14 -11.19 -15.66
C LEU A 261 -30.27 -11.85 -16.72
N LEU A 262 -29.25 -12.60 -16.31
CA LEU A 262 -28.38 -13.32 -17.24
C LEU A 262 -29.16 -14.38 -18.03
N LYS A 263 -30.04 -15.13 -17.35
CA LYS A 263 -30.95 -16.10 -17.99
C LYS A 263 -31.90 -15.42 -18.98
N ARG A 264 -32.51 -14.29 -18.62
CA ARG A 264 -33.38 -13.54 -19.54
C ARG A 264 -32.63 -13.04 -20.77
N LYS A 265 -31.44 -12.46 -20.59
CA LYS A 265 -30.61 -11.99 -21.72
C LYS A 265 -30.18 -13.16 -22.61
N THR A 266 -29.76 -14.27 -22.03
CA THR A 266 -29.37 -15.47 -22.81
C THR A 266 -30.57 -16.07 -23.55
N SER A 267 -31.76 -16.15 -22.94
CA SER A 267 -32.99 -16.54 -23.63
C SER A 267 -33.39 -15.57 -24.75
N GLN A 268 -33.24 -14.26 -24.55
CA GLN A 268 -33.51 -13.26 -25.59
C GLN A 268 -32.52 -13.35 -26.75
N LEU A 269 -31.23 -13.54 -26.46
CA LEU A 269 -30.20 -13.81 -27.47
C LEU A 269 -30.49 -15.11 -28.22
N TYR A 270 -30.91 -16.17 -27.52
CA TYR A 270 -31.36 -17.42 -28.15
C TYR A 270 -32.55 -17.20 -29.08
N ALA A 271 -33.58 -16.47 -28.64
CA ALA A 271 -34.76 -16.16 -29.47
C ALA A 271 -34.40 -15.29 -30.68
N TRP A 272 -33.62 -14.22 -30.48
CA TRP A 272 -33.14 -13.36 -31.56
C TRP A 272 -32.30 -14.13 -32.58
N THR A 273 -31.40 -15.01 -32.12
CA THR A 273 -30.61 -15.86 -33.01
C THR A 273 -31.46 -16.86 -33.77
N GLN A 274 -32.57 -17.38 -33.23
CA GLN A 274 -33.49 -18.24 -34.00
C GLN A 274 -34.24 -17.45 -35.07
N GLU A 275 -34.74 -16.25 -34.72
CA GLU A 275 -35.55 -15.41 -35.63
C GLU A 275 -34.71 -14.76 -36.74
N ASN A 276 -33.49 -14.33 -36.42
CA ASN A 276 -32.61 -13.62 -37.32
C ASN A 276 -31.50 -14.52 -37.89
N TRP A 277 -31.57 -15.84 -37.66
CA TRP A 277 -30.70 -16.77 -38.37
C TRP A 277 -31.10 -16.73 -39.85
N PRO A 278 -30.24 -16.26 -40.75
CA PRO A 278 -30.70 -16.05 -42.11
C PRO A 278 -30.80 -17.41 -42.81
N GLU A 279 -32.03 -17.86 -43.08
CA GLU A 279 -32.30 -19.08 -43.84
C GLU A 279 -31.58 -19.08 -45.20
N HIS A 280 -31.24 -17.90 -45.74
CA HIS A 280 -30.53 -17.77 -47.00
C HIS A 280 -29.05 -18.23 -46.97
N TRP A 281 -28.43 -18.48 -45.81
CA TRP A 281 -27.12 -19.17 -45.76
C TRP A 281 -27.24 -20.68 -46.06
N SER A 282 -28.46 -21.20 -46.22
CA SER A 282 -28.71 -22.53 -46.77
C SER A 282 -28.86 -22.55 -48.29
N THR A 283 -28.75 -21.39 -48.96
CA THR A 283 -28.98 -21.31 -50.41
C THR A 283 -27.85 -21.98 -51.21
N GLN A 284 -28.26 -22.47 -52.38
CA GLN A 284 -27.60 -23.42 -53.29
C GLN A 284 -26.21 -23.01 -53.83
N THR A 285 -25.60 -21.92 -53.36
CA THR A 285 -24.32 -21.37 -53.85
C THR A 285 -23.11 -21.75 -53.01
N MET A 286 -23.28 -22.39 -51.84
CA MET A 286 -22.16 -22.75 -50.95
C MET A 286 -21.62 -24.17 -51.20
N SER A 287 -20.29 -24.33 -51.21
CA SER A 287 -19.62 -25.65 -51.29
C SER A 287 -20.05 -26.58 -50.14
N SER A 288 -19.96 -27.91 -50.34
CA SER A 288 -20.38 -28.90 -49.33
C SER A 288 -19.60 -28.77 -48.01
N SER A 289 -18.32 -28.38 -48.09
CA SER A 289 -17.45 -28.13 -46.94
C SER A 289 -17.91 -26.92 -46.12
N SER A 290 -18.27 -25.84 -46.80
CA SER A 290 -18.74 -24.59 -46.17
C SER A 290 -20.08 -24.80 -45.46
N ARG A 291 -20.99 -25.59 -46.03
CA ARG A 291 -22.27 -25.95 -45.39
C ARG A 291 -22.09 -26.73 -44.09
N ARG A 292 -21.11 -27.65 -44.03
CA ARG A 292 -20.79 -28.41 -42.80
C ARG A 292 -20.23 -27.51 -41.71
N ILE A 293 -19.39 -26.54 -42.06
CA ILE A 293 -18.81 -25.58 -41.10
C ILE A 293 -19.90 -24.68 -40.52
N VAL A 294 -20.79 -24.13 -41.35
CA VAL A 294 -21.90 -23.28 -40.89
C VAL A 294 -22.86 -24.08 -40.00
N ALA A 295 -23.20 -25.31 -40.37
CA ALA A 295 -24.04 -26.19 -39.54
C ALA A 295 -23.37 -26.56 -38.20
N PHE A 296 -22.06 -26.80 -38.21
CA PHE A 296 -21.27 -27.07 -37.00
C PHE A 296 -21.20 -25.85 -36.08
N LEU A 297 -20.96 -24.65 -36.63
CA LEU A 297 -20.95 -23.40 -35.86
C LEU A 297 -22.33 -23.11 -35.27
N TYR A 298 -23.40 -23.29 -36.04
CA TYR A 298 -24.77 -23.15 -35.55
C TYR A 298 -25.08 -24.13 -34.41
N GLN A 299 -24.75 -25.42 -34.56
CA GLN A 299 -24.93 -26.40 -33.49
C GLN A 299 -24.06 -26.11 -32.26
N SER A 300 -22.83 -25.62 -32.45
CA SER A 300 -21.92 -25.29 -31.36
C SER A 300 -22.41 -24.06 -30.59
N ILE A 301 -22.88 -23.02 -31.28
CA ILE A 301 -23.49 -21.82 -30.68
C ILE A 301 -24.79 -22.21 -29.96
N ARG A 302 -25.63 -23.05 -30.58
CA ARG A 302 -26.88 -23.55 -29.98
C ARG A 302 -26.61 -24.37 -28.71
N ARG A 303 -25.56 -25.18 -28.68
CA ARG A 303 -25.11 -25.94 -27.49
C ARG A 303 -24.43 -25.07 -26.43
N PHE A 304 -23.82 -23.96 -26.83
CA PHE A 304 -23.19 -23.03 -25.90
C PHE A 304 -24.21 -22.11 -25.21
N ILE A 305 -25.33 -21.80 -25.89
CA ILE A 305 -26.39 -20.94 -25.38
C ILE A 305 -27.47 -21.73 -24.59
N ALA A 306 -27.70 -23.01 -24.91
CA ALA A 306 -28.64 -23.90 -24.20
C ALA A 306 -28.04 -24.51 -22.92
#